data_AF-A0AAW2IU57-F1
#
_entry.id   AF-A0AAW2IU57-F1
#
_cell.length_a   1.000
_cell.length_b   1.000
_cell.length_c   1.000
_cell.angle_alpha   90.00
_cell.angle_beta   90.00
_cell.angle_gamma   90.00
#
_symmetry.space_group_name_H-M   'P 1'
#
loop_
_entity.id
_entity.type
_entity.pdbx_description
1 polymer ?
#
loop_
_entity_poly.entity_id
_entity_poly.type
_entity_poly.pdbx_seq_one_letter_code
_entity_poly.pdbx_strand_id
1 'polypeptide(L)'
;MSKDIAESFLYINTARELWLELEARYAVSNGPIIYRLQREIVSATQGTLTMSAYFDKLKKLWTGWLVYFLIPCSYGASKEVANLKVADNLM
;
A
#
# COMPACT_ATOMS: atom_id res chain seq x y z
N MET A 1 -12.46 7.19 24.37
CA MET A 1 -12.64 7.93 23.11
C MET A 1 -12.23 9.36 23.35
N SER A 2 -11.25 9.90 22.60
CA SER A 2 -10.90 11.32 22.73
C SER A 2 -12.08 12.18 22.28
N LYS A 3 -12.41 13.24 23.03
CA LYS A 3 -13.48 14.19 22.66
C LYS A 3 -13.22 14.79 21.28
N ASP A 4 -11.95 15.06 20.95
CA ASP A 4 -11.54 15.65 19.67
C ASP A 4 -11.92 14.79 18.47
N ILE A 5 -11.84 13.45 18.61
CA ILE A 5 -12.19 12.52 17.54
C ILE A 5 -13.71 12.56 17.32
N ALA A 6 -14.49 12.55 18.40
CA ALA A 6 -15.95 12.60 18.33
C ALA A 6 -16.46 13.93 17.74
N GLU A 7 -15.84 15.05 18.11
CA GLU A 7 -16.16 16.38 17.55
C GLU A 7 -15.86 16.46 16.04
N SER A 8 -14.80 15.79 15.57
CA SER A 8 -14.44 15.79 14.15
C SER A 8 -15.42 15.04 13.24
N PHE A 9 -16.36 14.27 13.81
CA PHE A 9 -17.35 13.47 13.10
C PHE A 9 -18.79 13.79 13.51
N LEU A 10 -19.01 14.92 14.20
CA LEU A 10 -20.30 15.30 14.80
C LEU A 10 -21.46 15.41 13.79
N TYR A 11 -21.16 15.62 12.51
CA TYR A 11 -22.13 15.85 11.44
C TYR A 11 -22.38 14.63 10.54
N ILE A 12 -21.82 13.47 10.89
CA ILE A 12 -21.97 12.25 10.11
C ILE A 12 -23.21 11.48 10.57
N ASN A 13 -24.12 11.21 9.63
CA ASN A 13 -25.44 10.68 9.94
C ASN A 13 -25.52 9.15 9.83
N THR A 14 -24.58 8.52 9.12
CA THR A 14 -24.56 7.06 8.96
C THR A 14 -23.18 6.46 9.23
N ALA A 15 -23.16 5.22 9.71
CA ALA A 15 -21.93 4.45 9.89
C ALA A 15 -21.15 4.30 8.56
N ARG A 16 -21.85 4.28 7.42
CA ARG A 16 -21.24 4.23 6.09
C ARG A 16 -20.48 5.51 5.75
N GLU A 17 -21.06 6.67 6.02
CA GLU A 17 -20.40 7.97 5.82
C GLU A 17 -19.18 8.11 6.73
N LEU A 18 -19.28 7.65 7.99
CA LEU A 18 -18.17 7.66 8.94
C LEU A 18 -17.02 6.80 8.42
N TRP A 19 -17.34 5.60 7.93
CA TRP A 19 -16.36 4.71 7.33
C TRP A 19 -15.65 5.35 6.13
N LEU A 20 -16.40 5.97 5.22
CA LEU A 20 -15.85 6.63 4.04
C LEU A 20 -14.96 7.84 4.41
N GLU A 21 -15.31 8.60 5.44
CA GLU A 21 -14.49 9.74 5.88
C GLU A 21 -13.21 9.29 6.60
N LEU A 22 -13.30 8.25 7.44
CA LEU A 22 -12.14 7.60 8.04
C LEU A 22 -11.22 7.01 6.97
N GLU A 23 -11.79 6.34 5.97
CA GLU A 23 -11.05 5.80 4.84
C GLU A 23 -10.41 6.93 4.02
N ALA A 24 -11.12 8.01 3.68
CA ALA A 24 -10.53 9.11 2.92
C ALA A 24 -9.41 9.86 3.67
N ARG A 25 -9.51 9.97 5.00
CA ARG A 25 -8.56 10.73 5.82
C ARG A 25 -7.34 9.90 6.22
N TYR A 26 -7.50 8.59 6.40
CA TYR A 26 -6.47 7.71 6.95
C TYR A 26 -6.10 6.52 6.06
N ALA A 27 -6.70 6.35 4.87
CA ALA A 27 -6.26 5.33 3.93
C ALA A 27 -4.84 5.62 3.48
N VAL A 28 -3.96 4.65 3.69
CA VAL A 28 -2.57 4.69 3.26
C VAL A 28 -2.45 3.93 1.94
N SER A 29 -1.80 4.53 0.94
CA SER A 29 -1.48 3.85 -0.31
C SER A 29 -0.55 2.66 -0.07
N ASN A 30 -0.70 1.59 -0.86
CA ASN A 30 0.26 0.48 -0.85
C ASN A 30 1.63 0.89 -1.43
N GLY A 31 1.75 2.07 -2.05
CA GLY A 31 2.97 2.56 -2.72
C GLY A 31 4.27 2.44 -1.91
N PRO A 32 4.35 2.97 -0.67
CA PRO A 32 5.55 2.85 0.15
C PRO A 32 5.93 1.40 0.49
N ILE A 33 4.93 0.53 0.69
CA ILE A 33 5.13 -0.90 0.97
C ILE A 33 5.67 -1.60 -0.28
N ILE A 34 5.07 -1.32 -1.45
CA ILE A 34 5.51 -1.85 -2.75
C ILE A 34 6.96 -1.44 -3.02
N TYR A 35 7.29 -0.16 -2.85
CA TYR A 35 8.64 0.35 -3.05
C TYR A 35 9.66 -0.34 -2.13
N ARG A 36 9.33 -0.49 -0.84
CA ARG A 36 10.18 -1.19 0.12
C ARG A 36 10.42 -2.64 -0.32
N LEU A 37 9.38 -3.36 -0.70
CA LEU A 37 9.48 -4.76 -1.15
C LEU A 37 10.31 -4.88 -2.44
N GLN A 38 10.15 -3.97 -3.41
CA GLN A 38 10.99 -3.93 -4.61
C GLN A 38 12.46 -3.72 -4.27
N ARG A 39 12.76 -2.80 -3.35
CA ARG A 39 14.14 -2.56 -2.87
C ARG A 39 14.72 -3.79 -2.19
N GLU A 40 13.94 -4.47 -1.34
CA GLU A 40 14.36 -5.71 -0.69
C GLU A 40 14.62 -6.84 -1.70
N ILE A 41 13.80 -6.96 -2.75
CA ILE A 41 13.99 -7.95 -3.83
C ILE A 41 15.27 -7.65 -4.61
N VAL A 42 15.46 -6.40 -5.06
CA VAL A 42 16.64 -6.00 -5.86
C VAL A 42 17.93 -6.11 -5.05
N SER A 43 17.88 -5.86 -3.74
CA SER A 43 19.03 -5.97 -2.84
C SER A 43 19.24 -7.38 -2.27
N ALA A 44 18.35 -8.33 -2.56
CA ALA A 44 18.45 -9.68 -2.04
C ALA A 44 19.68 -10.39 -2.65
N THR A 45 20.57 -10.82 -1.77
CA THR A 45 21.73 -11.65 -2.11
C THR A 45 21.70 -12.91 -1.25
N GLN A 46 22.29 -13.99 -1.74
CA GLN A 46 22.34 -15.26 -1.01
C GLN A 46 23.16 -15.13 0.29
N GLY A 47 24.30 -14.44 0.24
CA GLY A 47 25.18 -14.27 1.39
C GLY A 47 25.60 -15.61 1.99
N THR A 48 25.40 -15.78 3.29
CA THR A 48 25.70 -17.02 4.04
C THR A 48 24.53 -18.01 4.10
N LEU A 49 23.39 -17.69 3.46
CA LEU A 49 22.22 -18.58 3.45
C LEU A 49 22.44 -19.79 2.55
N THR A 50 21.85 -20.92 2.94
CA THR A 50 21.73 -22.06 2.04
C THR A 50 20.84 -21.70 0.85
N MET A 51 21.01 -22.40 -0.26
CA MET A 51 20.20 -22.19 -1.47
C MET A 51 18.70 -22.26 -1.18
N SER A 52 18.27 -23.27 -0.41
CA SER A 52 16.86 -23.43 -0.03
C SER A 52 16.35 -22.22 0.76
N ALA A 53 17.10 -21.79 1.77
CA ALA A 53 16.69 -20.67 2.62
C ALA A 53 16.63 -19.34 1.84
N TYR A 54 17.56 -19.15 0.90
CA TYR A 54 17.55 -17.98 0.02
C TYR A 54 16.33 -17.98 -0.92
N PHE A 55 16.03 -19.11 -1.55
CA PHE A 55 14.87 -19.23 -2.42
C PHE A 55 13.54 -19.03 -1.66
N ASP A 56 13.44 -19.57 -0.44
CA ASP A 56 12.26 -19.35 0.40
C ASP A 56 12.09 -17.88 0.78
N LYS A 57 13.19 -17.18 1.09
CA LYS A 57 13.18 -15.73 1.35
C LYS A 57 12.72 -14.95 0.12
N LEU A 58 13.30 -15.23 -1.05
CA LEU A 58 12.88 -14.58 -2.30
C LEU A 58 11.41 -14.83 -2.59
N LYS A 59 10.94 -16.09 -2.47
CA LYS A 59 9.55 -16.45 -2.71
C LYS A 59 8.60 -15.66 -1.81
N LYS A 60 8.92 -15.52 -0.52
CA LYS A 60 8.13 -14.71 0.42
C LYS A 60 8.06 -13.23 0.00
N LEU A 61 9.19 -12.64 -0.39
CA LEU A 61 9.25 -11.26 -0.85
C LEU A 61 8.41 -11.05 -2.12
N TRP A 62 8.52 -11.95 -3.09
CA TRP A 62 7.76 -11.91 -4.33
C TRP A 62 6.25 -12.11 -4.11
N THR A 63 5.86 -13.07 -3.27
CA THR A 63 4.45 -13.26 -2.92
C THR A 63 3.89 -12.03 -2.20
N GLY A 64 4.63 -11.45 -1.26
CA GLY A 64 4.23 -10.21 -0.59
C GLY A 64 4.05 -9.07 -1.58
N TRP A 65 5.01 -8.86 -2.48
CA TRP A 65 4.91 -7.82 -3.51
C TRP A 65 3.67 -8.02 -4.40
N LEU A 66 3.42 -9.26 -4.87
CA LEU A 66 2.24 -9.57 -5.67
C LEU A 66 0.93 -9.27 -4.94
N VAL A 67 0.83 -9.57 -3.64
CA VAL A 67 -0.37 -9.27 -2.85
C VAL A 67 -0.63 -7.76 -2.83
N TYR A 68 0.37 -6.94 -2.51
CA TYR A 68 0.18 -5.49 -2.42
C TYR A 68 0.03 -4.80 -3.78
N PHE A 69 0.61 -5.37 -4.83
CA PHE A 69 0.51 -4.86 -6.20
C PHE A 69 -0.83 -5.21 -6.85
N LEU A 70 -1.31 -6.45 -6.68
CA LEU A 70 -2.53 -6.95 -7.32
C LEU A 70 -3.79 -6.63 -6.53
N ILE A 71 -3.69 -6.42 -5.22
CA ILE A 71 -4.81 -5.98 -4.39
C ILE A 71 -4.71 -4.45 -4.27
N PRO A 72 -5.43 -3.68 -5.11
CA PRO A 72 -5.42 -2.23 -5.00
C PRO A 72 -5.92 -1.84 -3.61
N CYS A 73 -5.19 -0.93 -2.95
CA CYS A 73 -5.73 -0.26 -1.78
C CYS A 73 -7.00 0.47 -2.22
N SER A 74 -8.11 0.18 -1.53
CA SER A 74 -9.48 0.49 -1.98
C SER A 74 -9.65 1.93 -2.48
N TYR A 75 -8.91 2.90 -1.95
CA TYR A 75 -9.03 4.31 -2.37
C TYR A 75 -7.72 5.11 -2.46
N GLY A 76 -6.54 4.53 -2.20
CA GLY A 76 -5.25 5.23 -2.36
C GLY A 76 -4.85 5.46 -3.83
N ALA A 77 -5.37 4.64 -4.75
CA ALA A 77 -5.07 4.72 -6.18
C ALA A 77 -5.77 5.88 -6.91
N SER A 78 -6.87 6.41 -6.35
CA SER A 78 -7.73 7.37 -7.06
C SER A 78 -7.14 8.76 -7.25
N LYS A 79 -6.00 9.09 -6.63
CA LYS A 79 -5.30 10.36 -6.87
C LYS A 79 -3.96 10.22 -7.61
N GLU A 80 -3.33 9.05 -7.59
CA GLU A 80 -2.00 8.85 -8.19
C GLU A 80 -2.04 8.17 -9.57
N VAL A 81 -3.03 7.30 -9.85
CA VAL A 81 -3.18 6.65 -11.17
C VAL A 81 -3.55 7.65 -12.28
N ALA A 82 -4.09 8.82 -11.90
CA ALA A 82 -4.30 9.92 -12.83
C ALA A 82 -2.99 10.59 -13.28
N ASN A 83 -1.92 10.56 -12.47
CA ASN A 83 -0.65 11.21 -12.77
C ASN A 83 0.34 10.30 -13.53
N LEU A 84 0.26 8.97 -13.37
CA LEU A 84 1.10 8.04 -14.12
C LEU A 84 0.74 7.95 -15.61
N LYS A 85 -0.53 8.18 -15.98
CA LYS A 85 -0.95 8.24 -17.39
C LYS A 85 -0.39 9.44 -18.17
N VAL A 86 0.12 10.46 -17.47
CA VAL A 86 0.74 11.63 -18.12
C VAL A 86 2.23 11.37 -18.41
N ALA A 87 2.90 10.52 -17.63
CA ALA A 87 4.33 10.24 -17.79
C ALA A 87 4.65 9.30 -18.97
N ASP A 88 3.71 8.44 -19.38
CA ASP A 88 3.88 7.51 -20.51
C ASP A 88 3.60 8.15 -21.89
N ASN A 89 3.25 9.44 -21.96
CA ASN A 89 3.03 10.19 -23.20
C ASN A 89 4.22 11.09 -23.61
N LEU A 90 5.43 10.83 -23.09
CA LEU A 90 6.65 11.60 -23.40
C LEU A 90 7.85 10.74 -23.77
N MET A 91 7.64 9.52 -24.28
CA MET A 91 8.66 8.75 -25.01
C MET A 91 8.17 8.38 -26.40
#